data_AF-Q4DKX7-F1
#
_entry.id   AF-Q4DKX7-F1
#
_cell.length_a   1.000
_cell.length_b   1.000
_cell.length_c   1.000
_cell.angle_alpha   90.00
_cell.angle_beta   90.00
_cell.angle_gamma   90.00
#
_symmetry.space_group_name_H-M   'P 1'
#
loop_
_entity.id
_entity.type
_entity.pdbx_description
1 polymer ?
#
loop_
_entity_poly.entity_id
_entity_poly.type
_entity_poly.pdbx_seq_one_letter_code
_entity_poly.pdbx_strand_id
1 'polypeptide(L)'
;MFFFFLVLFSCAFFFFFCACFCCCGRVIFTAFSLFFSIYIYILLFFASCKKWSEPFGNTAKMVLLTVKGTMFPDEFTFECTASTSISPELARQLCHIQNARHQVKLQLLSARELLEEARRKRGLDAFGSTDDALTSYGGLIEEVSTRLKDKNKPVTLEEFDHDAEKLREMTEKLFPEECSLSEGGRDAAVERLYALHDNPDIDEDYRLVVYHCRAILDKRWKQQELQREDEAGLWFCGKLMEGTISKYSGRNEKSRLTVKVHPKDGAAPSIEPRMSYDDQRALFERMRQRREEYKTLEESELREKVLAQSRGRVVLDVASVSGGVRVDMSRLRPICPRKEENDVT
;
A
#
# COMPACT_ATOMS: atom_id res chain seq x y z
N MET A 1 31.93 -7.49 10.20
CA MET A 1 32.07 -8.72 11.03
C MET A 1 30.90 -9.70 10.83
N PHE A 2 29.63 -9.24 10.88
CA PHE A 2 28.45 -10.11 10.70
C PHE A 2 28.40 -10.86 9.35
N PHE A 3 28.82 -10.21 8.26
CA PHE A 3 28.85 -10.84 6.93
C PHE A 3 29.86 -11.99 6.85
N PHE A 4 30.98 -11.88 7.56
CA PHE A 4 32.00 -12.93 7.61
C PHE A 4 31.52 -14.15 8.40
N PHE A 5 30.76 -13.93 9.48
CA PHE A 5 30.13 -15.01 10.23
C PHE A 5 29.06 -15.74 9.43
N LEU A 6 28.25 -15.02 8.64
CA LEU A 6 27.18 -15.65 7.86
C LEU A 6 27.74 -16.49 6.68
N VAL A 7 28.83 -16.04 6.06
CA VAL A 7 29.55 -16.83 5.04
C VAL A 7 30.21 -18.06 5.67
N LEU A 8 30.87 -17.93 6.84
CA LEU A 8 31.46 -19.07 7.54
C LEU A 8 30.43 -20.09 8.01
N PHE A 9 29.28 -19.64 8.52
CA PHE A 9 28.21 -20.54 8.94
C PHE A 9 27.58 -21.28 7.75
N SER A 10 27.44 -20.61 6.61
CA SER A 10 26.95 -21.22 5.37
C SER A 10 27.94 -22.26 4.82
N CYS A 11 29.26 -21.97 4.83
CA CYS A 11 30.29 -22.95 4.45
C CYS A 11 30.34 -24.15 5.40
N ALA A 12 30.18 -23.94 6.71
CA ALA A 12 30.15 -25.03 7.70
C ALA A 12 28.92 -25.93 7.51
N PHE A 13 27.76 -25.34 7.21
CA PHE A 13 26.54 -26.10 6.93
C PHE A 13 26.66 -26.92 5.63
N PHE A 14 27.33 -26.36 4.62
CA PHE A 14 27.58 -27.06 3.36
C PHE A 14 28.51 -28.26 3.55
N PHE A 15 29.56 -28.12 4.36
CA PHE A 15 30.46 -29.23 4.69
C PHE A 15 29.76 -30.33 5.49
N PHE A 16 28.92 -29.95 6.46
CA PHE A 16 28.19 -30.93 7.28
C PHE A 16 27.17 -31.72 6.46
N PHE A 17 26.49 -31.07 5.51
CA PHE A 17 25.58 -31.77 4.62
C PHE A 17 26.31 -32.69 3.64
N CYS A 18 27.45 -32.26 3.07
CA CYS A 18 28.20 -33.09 2.14
C CYS A 18 28.71 -34.39 2.78
N ALA A 19 29.07 -34.37 4.07
CA ALA A 19 29.47 -35.58 4.81
C ALA A 19 28.32 -36.58 5.02
N CYS A 20 27.07 -36.12 5.16
CA CYS A 20 25.90 -37.01 5.32
C CYS A 20 25.41 -37.62 3.99
N PHE A 21 25.84 -37.11 2.84
CA PHE A 21 25.30 -37.51 1.53
C PHE A 21 25.76 -38.89 1.02
N CYS A 22 26.63 -39.58 1.75
CA CYS A 22 27.15 -40.89 1.31
C CYS A 22 26.16 -42.07 1.49
N CYS A 23 25.06 -41.94 2.24
CA CYS A 23 24.25 -43.12 2.62
C CYS A 23 22.76 -43.16 2.23
N CYS A 24 22.14 -42.13 1.65
CA CYS A 24 20.69 -42.16 1.34
C CYS A 24 20.34 -41.56 -0.03
N GLY A 25 20.39 -42.39 -1.07
CA GLY A 25 20.03 -42.02 -2.44
C GLY A 25 18.50 -41.92 -2.68
N ARG A 26 18.11 -40.89 -3.45
CA ARG A 26 16.83 -40.65 -4.16
C ARG A 26 15.70 -39.81 -3.54
N VAL A 27 15.50 -39.70 -2.22
CA VAL A 27 14.35 -38.91 -1.69
C VAL A 27 14.69 -37.43 -1.38
N ILE A 28 15.97 -37.04 -1.39
CA ILE A 28 16.40 -35.71 -0.90
C ILE A 28 16.58 -34.64 -2.01
N PHE A 29 16.56 -35.02 -3.29
CA PHE A 29 16.82 -34.06 -4.39
C PHE A 29 15.76 -32.94 -4.49
N THR A 30 14.51 -33.20 -4.11
CA THR A 30 13.43 -32.19 -4.12
C THR A 30 13.56 -31.19 -2.97
N ALA A 31 14.01 -31.61 -1.79
CA ALA A 31 14.21 -30.72 -0.64
C ALA A 31 15.38 -29.74 -0.87
N PHE A 32 16.45 -30.19 -1.54
CA PHE A 32 17.61 -29.35 -1.83
C PHE A 32 17.29 -28.24 -2.84
N SER A 33 16.44 -28.53 -3.84
CA SER A 33 16.01 -27.54 -4.84
C SER A 33 15.20 -26.39 -4.22
N LEU A 34 14.31 -26.69 -3.27
CA LEU A 34 13.54 -25.67 -2.55
C LEU A 34 14.43 -24.79 -1.67
N PHE A 35 15.41 -25.38 -0.97
CA PHE A 35 16.36 -24.61 -0.16
C PHE A 35 17.25 -23.70 -0.99
N PHE A 36 17.77 -24.18 -2.13
CA PHE A 36 18.58 -23.36 -3.02
C PHE A 36 17.79 -22.20 -3.63
N SER A 37 16.52 -22.43 -3.99
CA SER A 37 15.65 -21.37 -4.50
C SER A 37 15.41 -20.28 -3.44
N ILE A 38 15.07 -20.67 -2.20
CA ILE A 38 14.88 -19.71 -1.09
C ILE A 38 16.18 -18.94 -0.81
N TYR A 39 17.34 -19.60 -0.80
CA TYR A 39 18.62 -18.94 -0.55
C TYR A 39 19.02 -17.96 -1.66
N ILE A 40 18.77 -18.31 -2.93
CA ILE A 40 18.98 -17.39 -4.06
C ILE A 40 18.02 -16.19 -3.97
N TYR A 41 16.76 -16.39 -3.58
CA TYR A 41 15.82 -15.28 -3.37
C TYR A 41 16.27 -14.35 -2.24
N ILE A 42 16.77 -14.89 -1.12
CA ILE A 42 17.31 -14.09 -0.01
C ILE A 42 18.57 -13.33 -0.47
N LEU A 43 19.49 -13.97 -1.19
CA LEU A 43 20.69 -13.32 -1.72
C LEU A 43 20.35 -12.24 -2.75
N LEU A 44 19.39 -12.47 -3.64
CA LEU A 44 18.93 -11.46 -4.60
C LEU A 44 18.23 -10.29 -3.90
N PHE A 45 17.45 -10.55 -2.85
CA PHE A 45 16.87 -9.51 -2.01
C PHE A 45 17.95 -8.64 -1.37
N PHE A 46 18.99 -9.25 -0.77
CA PHE A 46 20.11 -8.51 -0.20
C PHE A 46 21.00 -7.83 -1.26
N ALA A 47 21.18 -8.42 -2.43
CA ALA A 47 21.94 -7.82 -3.52
C ALA A 47 21.22 -6.60 -4.10
N SER A 48 19.89 -6.65 -4.23
CA SER A 48 19.07 -5.52 -4.67
C SER A 48 19.11 -4.36 -3.67
N CYS A 49 19.29 -4.65 -2.37
CA CYS A 49 19.52 -3.62 -1.36
C CYS A 49 20.90 -2.92 -1.47
N LYS A 50 21.89 -3.50 -2.16
CA LYS A 50 23.28 -3.01 -2.12
C LYS A 50 23.59 -1.88 -3.13
N LYS A 51 22.71 -1.57 -4.08
CA LYS A 51 22.99 -0.60 -5.16
C LYS A 51 22.62 0.87 -4.85
N TRP A 52 22.50 1.24 -3.57
CA TRP A 52 22.29 2.63 -3.13
C TRP A 52 23.43 3.09 -2.23
N SER A 53 24.61 3.34 -2.82
CA SER A 53 25.74 3.95 -2.11
C SER A 53 26.23 5.19 -2.86
N GLU A 54 25.41 6.24 -2.88
CA GLU A 54 25.91 7.59 -3.15
C GLU A 54 26.49 8.22 -1.86
N PRO A 55 27.58 9.01 -1.97
CA PRO A 55 28.30 9.56 -0.84
C PRO A 55 27.64 10.85 -0.35
N PHE A 56 26.64 10.73 0.51
CA PHE A 56 26.06 11.89 1.20
C PHE A 56 26.96 12.30 2.37
N GLY A 57 27.63 13.44 2.23
CA GLY A 57 28.42 14.06 3.28
C GLY A 57 27.54 14.59 4.40
N ASN A 58 27.92 14.33 5.66
CA ASN A 58 27.42 14.88 6.95
C ASN A 58 25.93 15.27 7.10
N THR A 59 25.04 14.78 6.24
CA THR A 59 23.59 14.89 6.39
C THR A 59 23.24 14.11 7.64
N ALA A 60 22.63 14.80 8.60
CA ALA A 60 22.24 14.25 9.88
C ALA A 60 21.33 13.02 9.73
N LYS A 61 21.89 11.82 9.61
CA LYS A 61 21.30 10.53 10.03
C LYS A 61 19.75 10.44 9.96
N MET A 62 19.18 10.62 8.77
CA MET A 62 17.72 10.75 8.54
C MET A 62 17.06 9.44 8.11
N VAL A 63 16.05 9.02 8.88
CA VAL A 63 15.12 7.92 8.54
C VAL A 63 13.91 8.51 7.81
N LEU A 64 13.48 7.86 6.75
CA LEU A 64 12.28 8.29 6.00
C LEU A 64 11.10 7.37 6.34
N LEU A 65 10.02 7.97 6.83
CA LEU A 65 8.74 7.29 7.04
C LEU A 65 7.86 7.50 5.82
N THR A 66 7.58 6.44 5.08
CA THR A 66 6.55 6.45 4.03
C THR A 66 5.21 6.18 4.70
N VAL A 67 4.41 7.21 4.89
CA VAL A 67 3.12 7.15 5.55
C VAL A 67 2.05 6.86 4.52
N LYS A 68 1.27 5.79 4.75
CA LYS A 68 0.15 5.39 3.90
C LYS A 68 -1.17 5.55 4.66
N GLY A 69 -2.13 6.20 4.00
CA GLY A 69 -3.49 6.31 4.49
C GLY A 69 -4.25 4.99 4.40
N THR A 70 -5.25 4.82 5.28
CA THR A 70 -6.11 3.63 5.32
C THR A 70 -7.48 3.88 4.70
N MET A 71 -8.09 5.04 4.98
CA MET A 71 -9.39 5.43 4.42
C MET A 71 -9.29 5.96 2.99
N PHE A 72 -8.21 6.70 2.70
CA PHE A 72 -7.92 7.21 1.36
C PHE A 72 -6.56 6.68 0.91
N PRO A 73 -6.43 6.20 -0.33
CA PRO A 73 -5.14 5.80 -0.88
C PRO A 73 -4.29 7.06 -1.13
N ASP A 74 -3.70 7.56 -0.06
CA ASP A 74 -2.73 8.64 -0.07
C ASP A 74 -1.42 8.16 0.57
N GLU A 75 -0.32 8.67 0.04
CA GLU A 75 1.03 8.27 0.43
C GLU A 75 1.95 9.47 0.39
N PHE A 76 2.64 9.73 1.49
CA PHE A 76 3.64 10.79 1.58
C PHE A 76 4.85 10.33 2.39
N THR A 77 5.97 11.03 2.21
CA THR A 77 7.19 10.78 2.98
C THR A 77 7.32 11.83 4.08
N PHE A 78 7.65 11.39 5.29
CA PHE A 78 7.96 12.23 6.44
C PHE A 78 9.38 11.93 6.92
N GLU A 79 10.14 12.98 7.22
CA GLU A 79 11.53 12.85 7.65
C GLU A 79 11.61 12.83 9.18
N CYS A 80 12.27 11.82 9.74
CA CYS A 80 12.52 11.73 11.18
C CYS A 80 13.92 11.20 11.47
N THR A 81 14.36 11.27 12.73
CA THR A 81 15.65 10.69 13.13
C THR A 81 15.45 9.32 13.75
N ALA A 82 16.49 8.47 13.74
CA ALA A 82 16.42 7.17 14.41
C ALA A 82 16.18 7.29 15.93
N SER A 83 16.49 8.44 16.53
CA SER A 83 16.24 8.78 17.93
C SER A 83 14.82 9.30 18.21
N THR A 84 14.02 9.61 17.18
CA THR A 84 12.65 10.08 17.36
C THR A 84 11.84 9.03 18.14
N SER A 85 11.22 9.45 19.25
CA SER A 85 10.30 8.62 20.01
C SER A 85 8.97 8.51 19.27
N ILE A 86 8.40 7.30 19.28
CA ILE A 86 7.07 7.03 18.74
C ILE A 86 6.07 7.41 19.83
N SER A 87 5.86 8.72 19.96
CA SER A 87 4.89 9.30 20.89
C SER A 87 3.51 9.39 20.23
N PRO A 88 2.42 9.49 21.01
CA PRO A 88 1.10 9.82 20.47
C PRO A 88 1.09 11.17 19.71
N GLU A 89 2.00 12.08 20.05
CA GLU A 89 2.19 13.35 19.33
C GLU A 89 2.61 13.12 17.88
N LEU A 90 3.58 12.23 17.63
CA LEU A 90 4.01 11.92 16.27
C LEU A 90 2.87 11.30 15.46
N ALA A 91 2.06 10.43 16.07
CA ALA A 91 0.88 9.87 15.43
C ALA A 91 -0.15 10.96 15.08
N ARG A 92 -0.39 11.90 16.01
CA ARG A 92 -1.29 13.05 15.79
C ARG A 92 -0.80 13.92 14.64
N GLN A 93 0.49 14.26 14.62
CA GLN A 93 1.11 15.06 13.56
C GLN A 93 1.01 14.39 12.18
N LEU A 94 1.30 13.09 12.09
CA LEU A 94 1.17 12.38 10.81
C LEU A 94 -0.29 12.23 10.36
N CYS A 95 -1.21 12.06 11.31
CA CYS A 95 -2.65 12.08 11.04
C CYS A 95 -3.11 13.44 10.54
N HIS A 96 -2.61 14.51 11.16
CA HIS A 96 -2.89 15.90 10.77
C HIS A 96 -2.44 16.18 9.33
N ILE A 97 -1.19 15.83 8.98
CA ILE A 97 -0.70 15.95 7.59
C ILE A 97 -1.58 15.19 6.61
N GLN A 98 -1.99 13.96 6.96
CA GLN A 98 -2.86 13.16 6.10
C GLN A 98 -4.24 13.81 5.91
N ASN A 99 -4.82 14.34 6.99
CA ASN A 99 -6.10 15.06 6.95
C ASN A 99 -6.00 16.34 6.12
N ALA A 100 -4.96 17.14 6.34
CA ALA A 100 -4.70 18.36 5.58
C ALA A 100 -4.52 18.08 4.08
N ARG A 101 -3.75 17.03 3.72
CA ARG A 101 -3.60 16.58 2.33
C ARG A 101 -4.92 16.17 1.69
N HIS A 102 -5.75 15.41 2.42
CA HIS A 102 -7.09 15.03 1.94
C HIS A 102 -7.98 16.25 1.74
N GLN A 103 -7.98 17.19 2.69
CA GLN A 103 -8.74 18.43 2.60
C GLN A 103 -8.29 19.26 1.39
N VAL A 104 -6.99 19.48 1.21
CA VAL A 104 -6.45 20.20 0.04
C VAL A 104 -6.85 19.50 -1.26
N LYS A 105 -6.82 18.17 -1.31
CA LYS A 105 -7.26 17.42 -2.49
C LYS A 105 -8.73 17.69 -2.83
N LEU A 106 -9.60 17.75 -1.82
CA LEU A 106 -11.01 18.09 -2.00
C LEU A 106 -11.21 19.55 -2.43
N GLN A 107 -10.44 20.49 -1.84
CA GLN A 107 -10.45 21.89 -2.24
C GLN A 107 -9.98 22.06 -3.69
N LEU A 108 -8.95 21.35 -4.14
CA LEU A 108 -8.46 21.40 -5.51
C LEU A 108 -9.48 20.94 -6.55
N LEU A 109 -10.33 19.96 -6.20
CA LEU A 109 -11.43 19.57 -7.08
C LEU A 109 -12.40 20.73 -7.26
N SER A 110 -12.81 21.38 -6.17
CA SER A 110 -13.70 22.55 -6.23
C SER A 110 -13.06 23.78 -6.89
N ALA A 111 -11.76 23.99 -6.66
CA ALA A 111 -11.01 25.11 -7.23
C ALA A 111 -10.90 25.01 -8.76
N ARG A 112 -10.78 23.79 -9.31
CA ARG A 112 -10.79 23.56 -10.76
C ARG A 112 -12.12 23.92 -11.38
N GLU A 113 -13.23 23.46 -10.79
CA GLU A 113 -14.58 23.80 -11.27
C GLU A 113 -14.82 25.31 -11.22
N LEU A 114 -14.42 25.99 -10.13
CA LEU A 114 -14.50 27.46 -10.05
C LEU A 114 -13.65 28.17 -11.09
N LEU A 115 -12.44 27.66 -11.38
CA LEU A 115 -11.58 28.25 -12.41
C LEU A 115 -12.21 28.11 -13.80
N GLU A 116 -12.83 26.98 -14.11
CA GLU A 116 -13.55 26.76 -15.37
C GLU A 116 -14.78 27.67 -15.48
N GLU A 117 -15.56 27.82 -14.39
CA GLU A 117 -16.72 28.70 -14.36
C GLU A 117 -16.32 30.18 -14.47
N ALA A 118 -15.25 30.61 -13.80
CA ALA A 118 -14.72 31.96 -13.94
C ALA A 118 -14.25 32.26 -15.36
N ARG A 119 -13.64 31.27 -16.03
CA ARG A 119 -13.25 31.39 -17.46
C ARG A 119 -14.48 31.46 -18.36
N ARG A 120 -15.53 30.68 -18.07
CA ARG A 120 -16.80 30.68 -18.82
C ARG A 120 -17.50 32.04 -18.74
N LYS A 121 -17.69 32.58 -17.53
CA LYS A 121 -18.31 33.91 -17.32
C LYS A 121 -17.54 35.03 -18.02
N ARG A 122 -16.20 34.98 -18.03
CA ARG A 122 -15.39 35.98 -18.74
C ARG A 122 -15.35 35.85 -20.25
N GLY A 123 -15.52 34.63 -20.78
CA GLY A 123 -15.74 34.46 -22.22
C GLY A 123 -16.97 35.24 -22.71
N LEU A 124 -17.92 35.52 -21.81
CA LEU A 124 -19.10 36.33 -22.07
C LEU A 124 -18.82 37.84 -21.83
N ASP A 125 -18.13 38.17 -20.75
CA ASP A 125 -17.76 39.55 -20.40
C ASP A 125 -16.34 39.91 -20.85
N ALA A 126 -16.13 40.00 -22.16
CA ALA A 126 -14.88 40.51 -22.72
C ALA A 126 -14.58 41.91 -22.17
N PHE A 127 -13.32 42.20 -21.83
CA PHE A 127 -12.75 43.47 -21.30
C PHE A 127 -12.60 43.58 -19.76
N GLY A 128 -11.52 43.04 -19.18
CA GLY A 128 -11.18 43.32 -17.77
C GLY A 128 -9.76 42.93 -17.30
N SER A 129 -9.23 43.68 -16.32
CA SER A 129 -7.90 43.60 -15.69
C SER A 129 -7.64 42.34 -14.84
N THR A 130 -8.61 41.45 -14.71
CA THR A 130 -8.59 40.37 -13.72
C THR A 130 -7.93 39.08 -14.24
N ASP A 131 -7.32 39.09 -15.43
CA ASP A 131 -6.70 37.92 -16.09
C ASP A 131 -5.49 37.37 -15.32
N ASP A 132 -4.74 38.26 -14.68
CA ASP A 132 -3.60 37.90 -13.84
C ASP A 132 -4.01 37.05 -12.62
N ALA A 133 -5.17 37.37 -12.02
CA ALA A 133 -5.69 36.62 -10.87
C ALA A 133 -6.12 35.19 -11.25
N LEU A 134 -6.75 34.98 -12.40
CA LEU A 134 -7.12 33.64 -12.87
C LEU A 134 -5.90 32.81 -13.25
N THR A 135 -4.93 33.44 -13.91
CA THR A 135 -3.66 32.79 -14.27
C THR A 135 -2.90 32.38 -13.00
N SER A 136 -2.83 33.28 -12.02
CA SER A 136 -2.22 33.00 -10.71
C SER A 136 -2.95 31.89 -9.96
N TYR A 137 -4.28 31.86 -9.98
CA TYR A 137 -5.07 30.80 -9.35
C TYR A 137 -4.89 29.44 -10.03
N GLY A 138 -4.88 29.41 -11.37
CA GLY A 138 -4.57 28.20 -12.14
C GLY A 138 -3.15 27.68 -11.88
N GLY A 139 -2.17 28.59 -11.80
CA GLY A 139 -0.80 28.25 -11.43
C GLY A 139 -0.71 27.62 -10.04
N LEU A 140 -1.43 28.20 -9.06
CA LEU A 140 -1.51 27.66 -7.71
C LEU A 140 -2.14 26.26 -7.66
N ILE A 141 -3.24 26.03 -8.37
CA ILE A 141 -3.91 24.72 -8.44
C ILE A 141 -2.94 23.65 -8.95
N GLU A 142 -2.18 23.95 -10.01
CA GLU A 142 -1.24 23.00 -10.59
C GLU A 142 0.03 22.82 -9.72
N GLU A 143 0.54 23.88 -9.09
CA GLU A 143 1.63 23.80 -8.11
C GLU A 143 1.26 22.85 -6.95
N VAL A 144 0.12 23.08 -6.30
CA VAL A 144 -0.34 22.26 -5.17
C VAL A 144 -0.70 20.84 -5.63
N SER A 145 -1.34 20.70 -6.79
CA SER A 145 -1.68 19.37 -7.33
C SER A 145 -0.45 18.54 -7.70
N THR A 146 0.62 19.16 -8.21
CA THR A 146 1.87 18.45 -8.50
C THR A 146 2.60 18.11 -7.20
N ARG A 147 2.59 19.00 -6.21
CA ARG A 147 3.16 18.75 -4.88
C ARG A 147 2.47 17.61 -4.13
N LEU A 148 1.14 17.52 -4.18
CA LEU A 148 0.39 16.39 -3.59
C LEU A 148 0.75 15.04 -4.23
N LYS A 149 1.04 15.02 -5.54
CA LYS A 149 1.43 13.80 -6.28
C LYS A 149 2.87 13.36 -5.98
N ASP A 150 3.72 14.28 -5.53
CA ASP A 150 5.11 13.96 -5.18
C ASP A 150 5.18 13.18 -3.86
N LYS A 151 5.49 11.89 -3.98
CA LYS A 151 5.66 10.96 -2.85
C LYS A 151 7.08 10.96 -2.28
N ASN A 152 8.05 11.49 -3.03
CA ASN A 152 9.47 11.34 -2.71
C ASN A 152 9.97 12.48 -1.82
N LYS A 153 9.47 13.70 -2.04
CA LYS A 153 9.86 14.87 -1.24
C LYS A 153 9.23 14.80 0.17
N PRO A 154 10.02 14.88 1.25
CA PRO A 154 9.51 14.94 2.61
C PRO A 154 8.53 16.11 2.79
N VAL A 155 7.43 15.83 3.46
CA VAL A 155 6.38 16.80 3.81
C VAL A 155 6.68 17.42 5.17
N THR A 156 6.50 18.74 5.30
CA THR A 156 6.55 19.42 6.60
C THR A 156 5.16 19.48 7.24
N LEU A 157 5.09 19.66 8.56
CA LEU A 157 3.83 19.58 9.31
C LEU A 157 2.74 20.52 8.79
N GLU A 158 3.11 21.76 8.47
CA GLU A 158 2.16 22.83 8.14
C GLU A 158 2.07 23.11 6.63
N GLU A 159 2.81 22.38 5.78
CA GLU A 159 2.91 22.66 4.34
C GLU A 159 1.53 22.76 3.67
N PHE A 160 0.68 21.76 3.93
CA PHE A 160 -0.64 21.69 3.30
C PHE A 160 -1.68 22.58 3.97
N ASP A 161 -1.49 23.00 5.22
CA ASP A 161 -2.33 24.02 5.85
C ASP A 161 -2.12 25.39 5.20
N HIS A 162 -0.86 25.72 4.88
CA HIS A 162 -0.51 26.93 4.15
C HIS A 162 -1.07 26.89 2.73
N ASP A 163 -0.97 25.76 2.02
CA ASP A 163 -1.56 25.60 0.69
C ASP A 163 -3.09 25.75 0.74
N ALA A 164 -3.75 25.15 1.74
CA ALA A 164 -5.19 25.27 1.96
C ALA A 164 -5.60 26.73 2.21
N GLU A 165 -4.82 27.48 2.99
CA GLU A 165 -5.09 28.90 3.25
C GLU A 165 -4.85 29.77 2.01
N LYS A 166 -3.77 29.52 1.27
CA LYS A 166 -3.47 30.22 0.01
C LYS A 166 -4.58 30.00 -1.03
N LEU A 167 -5.12 28.78 -1.10
CA LEU A 167 -6.29 28.48 -1.93
C LEU A 167 -7.54 29.26 -1.49
N ARG A 168 -7.80 29.37 -0.17
CA ARG A 168 -8.90 30.17 0.37
C ARG A 168 -8.74 31.66 0.02
N GLU A 169 -7.59 32.25 0.30
CA GLU A 169 -7.32 33.67 0.01
C GLU A 169 -7.45 34.01 -1.47
N MET A 170 -6.96 33.14 -2.36
CA MET A 170 -7.10 33.36 -3.81
C MET A 170 -8.54 33.19 -4.29
N THR A 171 -9.31 32.29 -3.67
CA THR A 171 -10.74 32.13 -3.95
C THR A 171 -11.52 33.38 -3.51
N GLU A 172 -11.21 33.93 -2.34
CA GLU A 172 -11.80 35.19 -1.84
C GLU A 172 -11.53 36.37 -2.77
N LYS A 173 -10.33 36.43 -3.37
CA LYS A 173 -9.96 37.46 -4.36
C LYS A 173 -10.69 37.32 -5.68
N LEU A 174 -10.99 36.09 -6.12
CA LEU A 174 -11.68 35.83 -7.38
C LEU A 174 -13.19 36.00 -7.28
N PHE A 175 -13.77 35.67 -6.12
CA PHE A 175 -15.22 35.68 -5.87
C PHE A 175 -15.54 36.53 -4.64
N PRO A 176 -15.26 37.86 -4.67
CA PRO A 176 -15.46 38.71 -3.51
C PRO A 176 -16.93 38.85 -3.11
N GLU A 177 -17.87 38.79 -4.07
CA GLU A 177 -19.31 38.92 -3.79
C GLU A 177 -19.88 37.74 -3.00
N GLU A 178 -19.34 36.56 -3.23
CA GLU A 178 -19.70 35.32 -2.55
C GLU A 178 -18.93 35.15 -1.24
N CYS A 179 -17.63 35.46 -1.26
CA CYS A 179 -16.71 35.07 -0.19
C CYS A 179 -16.43 36.18 0.85
N SER A 180 -16.69 37.45 0.53
CA SER A 180 -16.44 38.56 1.44
C SER A 180 -17.75 39.11 2.01
N LEU A 181 -17.87 39.12 3.34
CA LEU A 181 -18.90 39.86 4.06
C LEU A 181 -18.25 40.99 4.85
N SER A 182 -18.86 42.19 4.81
CA SER A 182 -18.40 43.35 5.57
C SER A 182 -18.45 43.14 7.09
N GLU A 183 -19.34 42.27 7.56
CA GLU A 183 -19.55 41.96 8.97
C GLU A 183 -19.42 40.45 9.19
N GLY A 184 -18.53 40.03 10.10
CA GLY A 184 -18.41 38.64 10.57
C GLY A 184 -17.29 37.78 9.96
N GLY A 185 -16.52 38.32 9.00
CA GLY A 185 -15.35 37.62 8.44
C GLY A 185 -15.69 36.33 7.66
N ARG A 186 -14.75 35.40 7.57
CA ARG A 186 -14.87 34.17 6.76
C ARG A 186 -15.96 33.22 7.26
N ASP A 187 -16.11 33.08 8.57
CA ASP A 187 -17.10 32.15 9.14
C ASP A 187 -18.53 32.61 8.81
N ALA A 188 -18.80 33.93 8.89
CA ALA A 188 -20.08 34.48 8.46
C ALA A 188 -20.33 34.31 6.95
N ALA A 189 -19.28 34.43 6.12
CA ALA A 189 -19.38 34.19 4.69
C ALA A 189 -19.76 32.73 4.40
N VAL A 190 -19.16 31.78 5.12
CA VAL A 190 -19.50 30.34 5.02
C VAL A 190 -20.97 30.10 5.38
N GLU A 191 -21.47 30.64 6.50
CA GLU A 191 -22.88 30.50 6.90
C GLU A 191 -23.84 31.09 5.85
N ARG A 192 -23.50 32.26 5.26
CA ARG A 192 -24.26 32.82 4.13
C ARG A 192 -24.26 31.89 2.92
N LEU A 193 -23.13 31.27 2.59
CA LEU A 193 -23.05 30.33 1.46
C LEU A 193 -23.91 29.09 1.71
N TYR A 194 -24.01 28.60 2.95
CA TYR A 194 -24.97 27.54 3.30
C TYR A 194 -26.42 28.01 3.07
N ALA A 195 -26.79 29.19 3.57
CA ALA A 195 -28.13 29.74 3.39
C ALA A 195 -28.48 29.99 1.90
N LEU A 196 -27.52 30.46 1.10
CA LEU A 196 -27.70 30.67 -0.34
C LEU A 196 -27.85 29.34 -1.09
N HIS A 197 -27.03 28.34 -0.76
CA HIS A 197 -27.08 27.02 -1.40
C HIS A 197 -28.45 26.35 -1.22
N ASP A 198 -29.04 26.49 -0.03
CA ASP A 198 -30.31 25.87 0.33
C ASP A 198 -31.53 26.68 -0.18
N ASN A 199 -31.30 27.87 -0.73
CA ASN A 199 -32.36 28.66 -1.35
C ASN A 199 -32.78 28.01 -2.70
N PRO A 200 -34.05 27.63 -2.88
CA PRO A 200 -34.53 27.05 -4.15
C PRO A 200 -34.55 28.05 -5.31
N ASP A 201 -34.60 29.36 -5.03
CA ASP A 201 -34.84 30.41 -6.04
C ASP A 201 -33.59 30.80 -6.83
N ILE A 202 -32.40 30.35 -6.43
CA ILE A 202 -31.15 30.67 -7.13
C ILE A 202 -30.94 29.77 -8.35
N ASP A 203 -30.34 30.36 -9.39
CA ASP A 203 -29.95 29.67 -10.62
C ASP A 203 -28.98 28.49 -10.34
N GLU A 204 -29.06 27.43 -11.16
CA GLU A 204 -28.28 26.21 -10.96
C GLU A 204 -26.77 26.45 -11.12
N ASP A 205 -26.35 27.27 -12.09
CA ASP A 205 -24.93 27.60 -12.29
C ASP A 205 -24.40 28.43 -11.13
N TYR A 206 -25.22 29.37 -10.62
CA TYR A 206 -24.87 30.14 -9.43
C TYR A 206 -24.81 29.26 -8.17
N ARG A 207 -25.74 28.32 -8.00
CA ARG A 207 -25.73 27.34 -6.90
C ARG A 207 -24.46 26.50 -6.92
N LEU A 208 -23.96 26.15 -8.10
CA LEU A 208 -22.69 25.41 -8.26
C LEU A 208 -21.48 26.25 -7.80
N VAL A 209 -21.42 27.52 -8.17
CA VAL A 209 -20.37 28.45 -7.67
C VAL A 209 -20.42 28.54 -6.15
N VAL A 210 -21.61 28.76 -5.57
CA VAL A 210 -21.81 28.83 -4.12
C VAL A 210 -21.34 27.53 -3.44
N TYR A 211 -21.69 26.36 -4.01
CA TYR A 211 -21.25 25.07 -3.51
C TYR A 211 -19.72 24.95 -3.45
N HIS A 212 -19.02 25.32 -4.53
CA HIS A 212 -17.57 25.19 -4.59
C HIS A 212 -16.84 26.24 -3.74
N CYS A 213 -17.33 27.48 -3.67
CA CYS A 213 -16.82 28.48 -2.75
C CYS A 213 -16.93 28.01 -1.31
N ARG A 214 -18.09 27.46 -0.93
CA ARG A 214 -18.32 26.86 0.40
C ARG A 214 -17.34 25.73 0.69
N ALA A 215 -17.17 24.81 -0.26
CA ALA A 215 -16.27 23.67 -0.13
C ALA A 215 -14.79 24.06 0.08
N ILE A 216 -14.37 25.23 -0.44
CA ILE A 216 -13.00 25.73 -0.27
C ILE A 216 -12.84 26.49 1.05
N LEU A 217 -13.79 27.38 1.37
CA LEU A 217 -13.70 28.27 2.53
C LEU A 217 -13.94 27.58 3.86
N ASP A 218 -14.87 26.63 3.91
CA ASP A 218 -15.26 25.95 5.13
C ASP A 218 -14.19 24.94 5.58
N LYS A 219 -13.54 25.24 6.71
CA LYS A 219 -12.52 24.37 7.31
C LYS A 219 -13.11 23.04 7.82
N ARG A 220 -14.40 23.00 8.13
CA ARG A 220 -15.13 21.83 8.65
C ARG A 220 -15.81 21.03 7.54
N TRP A 221 -15.69 21.46 6.30
CA TRP A 221 -16.32 20.77 5.19
C TRP A 221 -15.79 19.33 5.09
N LYS A 222 -16.73 18.37 5.07
CA LYS A 222 -16.44 16.92 5.08
C LYS A 222 -15.58 16.45 6.26
N GLN A 223 -15.67 17.07 7.43
CA GLN A 223 -14.93 16.65 8.62
C GLN A 223 -15.15 15.18 9.02
N GLN A 224 -16.31 14.60 8.69
CA GLN A 224 -16.59 13.17 8.92
C GLN A 224 -15.73 12.22 8.09
N GLU A 225 -15.15 12.69 6.98
CA GLU A 225 -14.19 11.93 6.18
C GLU A 225 -12.79 11.94 6.83
N LEU A 226 -12.50 12.86 7.75
CA LEU A 226 -11.19 13.01 8.38
C LEU A 226 -11.02 12.02 9.53
N GLN A 227 -9.79 11.54 9.72
CA GLN A 227 -9.47 10.68 10.85
C GLN A 227 -9.30 11.52 12.12
N ARG A 228 -9.85 11.05 13.24
CA ARG A 228 -9.64 11.68 14.55
C ARG A 228 -8.17 11.62 14.95
N GLU A 229 -7.56 12.77 15.15
CA GLU A 229 -6.12 12.88 15.39
C GLU A 229 -5.71 12.32 16.78
N ASP A 230 -6.57 12.44 17.79
CA ASP A 230 -6.31 11.96 19.17
C ASP A 230 -6.41 10.43 19.33
N GLU A 231 -7.13 9.78 18.42
CA GLU A 231 -7.28 8.33 18.37
C GLU A 231 -6.26 7.68 17.42
N ALA A 232 -5.47 8.47 16.70
CA ALA A 232 -4.52 7.97 15.73
C ALA A 232 -3.37 7.19 16.37
N GLY A 233 -3.02 6.06 15.75
CA GLY A 233 -1.85 5.24 16.06
C GLY A 233 -1.02 4.99 14.80
N LEU A 234 0.27 4.74 15.00
CA LEU A 234 1.19 4.35 13.92
C LEU A 234 1.34 2.84 13.88
N TRP A 235 1.07 2.26 12.72
CA TRP A 235 1.10 0.82 12.50
C TRP A 235 2.20 0.44 11.53
N PHE A 236 2.98 -0.58 11.87
CA PHE A 236 4.03 -1.14 11.04
C PHE A 236 3.88 -2.66 10.99
N CYS A 237 3.80 -3.22 9.77
CA CYS A 237 3.64 -4.67 9.55
C CYS A 237 2.48 -5.30 10.37
N GLY A 238 1.35 -4.58 10.50
CA GLY A 238 0.17 -5.04 11.24
C GLY A 238 0.29 -4.95 12.77
N LYS A 239 1.32 -4.30 13.30
CA LYS A 239 1.50 -4.06 14.75
C LYS A 239 1.53 -2.58 15.06
N LEU A 240 0.95 -2.19 16.18
CA LEU A 240 1.09 -0.85 16.73
C LEU A 240 2.57 -0.57 17.07
N MET A 241 3.05 0.60 16.68
CA MET A 241 4.42 1.02 16.90
C MET A 241 4.59 1.64 18.29
N GLU A 242 5.65 1.24 19.00
CA GLU A 242 5.95 1.72 20.35
C GLU A 242 7.46 1.86 20.56
N GLY A 243 7.86 2.84 21.37
CA GLY A 243 9.25 3.08 21.77
C GLY A 243 9.94 4.10 20.87
N THR A 244 11.03 3.70 20.21
CA THR A 244 11.85 4.60 19.36
C THR A 244 11.92 4.05 17.95
N ILE A 245 12.01 4.93 16.94
CA ILE A 245 12.13 4.53 15.52
C ILE A 245 13.29 3.55 15.29
N SER A 246 14.40 3.68 16.01
CA SER A 246 15.54 2.74 15.98
C SER A 246 15.19 1.26 16.24
N LYS A 247 14.10 0.98 16.96
CA LYS A 247 13.60 -0.39 17.17
C LYS A 247 13.13 -1.04 15.86
N TYR A 248 12.67 -0.23 14.91
CA TYR A 248 12.09 -0.68 13.64
C TYR A 248 13.05 -0.46 12.46
N SER A 249 13.82 0.64 12.43
CA SER A 249 14.84 0.90 11.40
C SER A 249 16.18 0.20 11.68
N GLY A 250 16.39 -0.26 12.91
CA GLY A 250 17.68 -0.79 13.36
C GLY A 250 18.75 0.31 13.46
N ARG A 251 20.02 -0.08 13.28
CA ARG A 251 21.16 0.88 13.26
C ARG A 251 21.35 1.56 11.92
N ASN A 252 20.55 1.21 10.90
CA ASN A 252 20.68 1.78 9.57
C ASN A 252 19.85 3.05 9.47
N GLU A 253 20.52 4.18 9.40
CA GLU A 253 19.88 5.48 9.33
C GLU A 253 19.29 5.75 7.94
N LYS A 254 19.75 5.08 6.87
CA LYS A 254 19.17 5.22 5.51
C LYS A 254 17.92 4.36 5.29
N SER A 255 17.23 3.97 6.36
CA SER A 255 16.08 3.07 6.26
C SER A 255 14.82 3.84 5.83
N ARG A 256 14.05 3.22 4.93
CA ARG A 256 12.69 3.64 4.59
C ARG A 256 11.72 2.71 5.30
N LEU A 257 10.86 3.26 6.14
CA LEU A 257 9.83 2.49 6.86
C LEU A 257 8.46 2.85 6.30
N THR A 258 7.71 1.86 5.83
CA THR A 258 6.31 2.07 5.41
C THR A 258 5.40 1.90 6.62
N VAL A 259 4.78 2.99 7.07
CA VAL A 259 3.89 3.03 8.23
C VAL A 259 2.47 3.39 7.78
N LYS A 260 1.47 2.93 8.52
CA LYS A 260 0.07 3.29 8.29
C LYS A 260 -0.47 4.07 9.48
N VAL A 261 -1.19 5.15 9.21
CA VAL A 261 -1.95 5.86 10.24
C VAL A 261 -3.35 5.24 10.30
N HIS A 262 -3.74 4.79 11.50
CA HIS A 262 -5.02 4.13 11.76
C HIS A 262 -5.36 4.26 13.24
N PRO A 263 -6.64 4.24 13.66
CA PRO A 263 -7.01 4.25 15.07
C PRO A 263 -6.21 3.24 15.91
N LYS A 264 -5.71 3.68 17.06
CA LYS A 264 -4.90 2.87 18.00
C LYS A 264 -5.71 1.74 18.65
N ASP A 265 -6.96 2.02 18.98
CA ASP A 265 -7.91 1.09 19.61
C ASP A 265 -8.75 0.31 18.57
N GLY A 266 -8.46 0.50 17.28
CA GLY A 266 -9.16 -0.15 16.16
C GLY A 266 -8.56 -1.50 15.77
N ALA A 267 -9.21 -2.18 14.82
CA ALA A 267 -8.64 -3.37 14.18
C ALA A 267 -7.33 -3.03 13.46
N ALA A 268 -6.43 -3.99 13.36
CA ALA A 268 -5.18 -3.79 12.61
C ALA A 268 -5.50 -3.38 11.16
N PRO A 269 -4.78 -2.39 10.60
CA PRO A 269 -5.04 -1.93 9.24
C PRO A 269 -4.80 -3.07 8.24
N SER A 270 -5.55 -3.05 7.14
CA SER A 270 -5.42 -4.08 6.11
C SER A 270 -3.96 -4.21 5.63
N ILE A 271 -3.49 -5.44 5.52
CA ILE A 271 -2.16 -5.73 4.98
C ILE A 271 -2.27 -5.69 3.46
N GLU A 272 -1.32 -5.01 2.80
CA GLU A 272 -1.26 -5.02 1.35
C GLU A 272 -1.05 -6.46 0.84
N PRO A 273 -1.78 -6.89 -0.20
CA PRO A 273 -1.55 -8.21 -0.78
C PRO A 273 -0.10 -8.30 -1.26
N ARG A 274 0.57 -9.41 -0.91
CA ARG A 274 2.00 -9.62 -1.24
C ARG A 274 2.29 -9.67 -2.74
N MET A 275 1.24 -9.90 -3.54
CA MET A 275 1.30 -10.02 -4.99
C MET A 275 0.21 -9.16 -5.59
N SER A 276 0.54 -8.43 -6.66
CA SER A 276 -0.45 -7.66 -7.41
C SER A 276 -1.55 -8.58 -7.96
N TYR A 277 -2.72 -8.02 -8.27
CA TYR A 277 -3.80 -8.80 -8.86
C TYR A 277 -3.42 -9.36 -10.24
N ASP A 278 -2.62 -8.61 -11.01
CA ASP A 278 -2.12 -9.05 -12.32
C ASP A 278 -1.13 -10.22 -12.17
N ASP A 279 -0.23 -10.17 -11.18
CA ASP A 279 0.68 -11.28 -10.89
C ASP A 279 -0.06 -12.53 -10.41
N GLN A 280 -1.10 -12.34 -9.57
CA GLN A 280 -1.99 -13.42 -9.15
C GLN A 280 -2.63 -14.11 -10.36
N ARG A 281 -3.20 -13.30 -11.26
CA ARG A 281 -3.85 -13.80 -12.48
C ARG A 281 -2.88 -14.55 -13.38
N ALA A 282 -1.70 -13.98 -13.65
CA ALA A 282 -0.66 -14.62 -14.46
C ALA A 282 -0.17 -15.93 -13.83
N LEU A 283 -0.06 -15.99 -12.50
CA LEU A 283 0.28 -17.20 -11.77
C LEU A 283 -0.81 -18.28 -11.92
N PHE A 284 -2.09 -17.92 -11.78
CA PHE A 284 -3.21 -18.84 -11.94
C PHE A 284 -3.32 -19.38 -13.38
N GLU A 285 -3.12 -18.52 -14.39
CA GLU A 285 -3.11 -18.93 -15.80
C GLU A 285 -1.99 -19.94 -16.08
N ARG A 286 -0.77 -19.69 -15.58
CA ARG A 286 0.36 -20.63 -15.72
C ARG A 286 0.11 -21.95 -14.98
N MET A 287 -0.49 -21.92 -13.79
CA MET A 287 -0.86 -23.15 -13.07
C MET A 287 -1.92 -23.96 -13.82
N ARG A 288 -2.89 -23.28 -14.44
CA ARG A 288 -3.92 -23.93 -15.27
C ARG A 288 -3.31 -24.61 -16.49
N GLN A 289 -2.48 -23.90 -17.26
CA GLN A 289 -1.78 -24.45 -18.41
C GLN A 289 -0.96 -25.69 -18.04
N ARG A 290 -0.21 -25.62 -16.94
CA ARG A 290 0.57 -26.77 -16.45
C ARG A 290 -0.31 -27.97 -16.08
N ARG A 291 -1.49 -27.76 -15.47
CA ARG A 291 -2.42 -28.85 -15.16
C ARG A 291 -3.00 -29.48 -16.43
N GLU A 292 -3.30 -28.67 -17.43
CA GLU A 292 -3.78 -29.16 -18.74
C GLU A 292 -2.69 -29.98 -19.45
N GLU A 293 -1.43 -29.50 -19.45
CA GLU A 293 -0.27 -30.24 -19.97
C GLU A 293 -0.09 -31.61 -19.27
N TYR A 294 -0.09 -31.65 -17.93
CA TYR A 294 0.03 -32.92 -17.20
C TYR A 294 -1.11 -33.88 -17.50
N LYS A 295 -2.35 -33.39 -17.57
CA LYS A 295 -3.50 -34.21 -17.93
C LYS A 295 -3.34 -34.82 -19.33
N THR A 296 -2.85 -34.05 -20.30
CA THR A 296 -2.59 -34.58 -21.66
C THR A 296 -1.49 -35.63 -21.70
N LEU A 297 -0.44 -35.49 -20.89
CA LEU A 297 0.65 -36.48 -20.78
C LEU A 297 0.16 -37.77 -20.12
N GLU A 298 -0.62 -37.67 -19.03
CA GLU A 298 -1.22 -38.83 -18.36
C GLU A 298 -2.17 -39.60 -19.29
N GLU A 299 -3.05 -38.89 -20.01
CA GLU A 299 -3.93 -39.49 -21.00
C GLU A 299 -3.15 -40.18 -22.12
N SER A 300 -1.99 -39.64 -22.52
CA SER A 300 -1.12 -40.24 -23.54
C SER A 300 -0.41 -41.49 -23.02
N GLU A 301 0.17 -41.45 -21.81
CA GLU A 301 0.81 -42.61 -21.18
C GLU A 301 -0.17 -43.75 -20.88
N LEU A 302 -1.39 -43.42 -20.42
CA LEU A 302 -2.44 -44.39 -20.18
C LEU A 302 -2.85 -45.08 -21.49
N ARG A 303 -2.99 -44.31 -22.58
CA ARG A 303 -3.25 -44.87 -23.92
C ARG A 303 -2.13 -45.84 -24.34
N GLU A 304 -0.86 -45.49 -24.14
CA GLU A 304 0.27 -46.37 -24.46
C GLU A 304 0.31 -47.65 -23.61
N LYS A 305 0.07 -47.56 -22.30
CA LYS A 305 0.06 -48.72 -21.39
C LYS A 305 -1.07 -49.70 -21.72
N VAL A 306 -2.25 -49.19 -22.06
CA VAL A 306 -3.38 -50.04 -22.50
C VAL A 306 -3.04 -50.74 -23.83
N LEU A 307 -2.39 -50.03 -24.75
CA LEU A 307 -1.89 -50.62 -26.01
C LEU A 307 -0.77 -51.65 -25.78
N ALA A 308 0.06 -51.49 -24.75
CA ALA A 308 1.13 -52.44 -24.41
C ALA A 308 0.60 -53.69 -23.68
N GLN A 309 -0.31 -53.53 -22.73
CA GLN A 309 -0.87 -54.66 -21.98
C GLN A 309 -1.73 -55.55 -22.86
N SER A 310 -2.49 -54.97 -23.80
CA SER A 310 -3.20 -55.75 -24.84
C SER A 310 -2.26 -56.55 -25.74
N ARG A 311 -0.96 -56.20 -25.79
CA ARG A 311 0.05 -56.93 -26.56
C ARG A 311 0.76 -58.05 -25.78
N GLY A 312 0.72 -58.14 -24.44
CA GLY A 312 1.47 -59.22 -23.76
C GLY A 312 1.41 -59.38 -22.24
N ARG A 313 0.31 -59.85 -21.65
CA ARG A 313 0.28 -60.35 -20.24
C ARG A 313 -0.24 -61.78 -20.22
N VAL A 314 0.51 -62.85 -19.88
CA VAL A 314 1.46 -63.18 -18.78
C VAL A 314 0.74 -63.68 -17.52
N VAL A 315 0.96 -64.97 -17.23
CA VAL A 315 0.41 -65.83 -16.17
C VAL A 315 1.40 -65.87 -14.98
N LEU A 316 0.91 -65.68 -13.75
CA LEU A 316 1.64 -65.74 -12.47
C LEU A 316 1.09 -66.92 -11.65
N ASP A 317 1.95 -67.75 -11.04
CA ASP A 317 1.53 -68.97 -10.35
C ASP A 317 1.99 -69.06 -8.87
N VAL A 318 1.17 -69.71 -8.04
CA VAL A 318 0.90 -69.42 -6.61
C VAL A 318 1.12 -70.69 -5.74
N ALA A 319 2.31 -70.92 -5.16
CA ALA A 319 2.50 -72.16 -4.36
C ALA A 319 3.44 -72.16 -3.14
N SER A 320 3.95 -71.04 -2.62
CA SER A 320 4.80 -71.08 -1.41
C SER A 320 4.64 -69.82 -0.57
N VAL A 321 3.86 -69.85 0.52
CA VAL A 321 4.12 -69.23 1.84
C VAL A 321 2.94 -69.61 2.77
N SER A 322 3.14 -70.59 3.66
CA SER A 322 2.26 -70.88 4.82
C SER A 322 2.75 -70.22 6.12
N GLY A 323 3.63 -69.23 6.03
CA GLY A 323 3.90 -68.29 7.12
C GLY A 323 2.73 -67.32 7.23
N GLY A 324 1.97 -67.38 8.32
CA GLY A 324 0.95 -66.40 8.65
C GLY A 324 1.57 -65.01 8.80
N VAL A 325 1.66 -64.28 7.68
CA VAL A 325 2.05 -62.88 7.64
C VAL A 325 0.98 -62.12 8.41
N ARG A 326 1.24 -61.84 9.69
CA ARG A 326 0.55 -60.75 10.38
C ARG A 326 0.99 -59.47 9.69
N VAL A 327 0.16 -59.01 8.75
CA VAL A 327 0.29 -57.70 8.13
C VAL A 327 0.10 -56.68 9.24
N ASP A 328 1.19 -56.04 9.64
CA ASP A 328 1.17 -54.92 10.57
C ASP A 328 0.47 -53.73 9.90
N MET A 329 -0.85 -53.65 10.06
CA MET A 329 -1.69 -52.59 9.50
C MET A 329 -1.33 -51.21 10.04
N SER A 330 -0.55 -51.13 11.12
CA SER A 330 -0.01 -49.89 11.68
C SER A 330 0.82 -49.09 10.68
N ARG A 331 1.32 -49.72 9.61
CA ARG A 331 2.14 -49.06 8.59
C ARG A 331 1.37 -48.58 7.35
N LEU A 332 0.11 -48.96 7.20
CA LEU A 332 -0.69 -48.47 6.08
C LEU A 332 -1.22 -47.08 6.45
N ARG A 333 -0.55 -46.05 5.93
CA ARG A 333 -1.06 -44.67 6.00
C ARG A 333 -2.48 -44.66 5.39
N PRO A 334 -3.49 -44.11 6.08
CA PRO A 334 -4.81 -43.95 5.49
C PRO A 334 -4.70 -43.09 4.23
N ILE A 335 -4.88 -43.69 3.04
CA ILE A 335 -5.04 -42.95 1.79
C ILE A 335 -6.50 -42.53 1.72
N CYS A 336 -6.83 -41.50 2.49
CA CYS A 336 -7.83 -40.49 2.13
C CYS A 336 -7.91 -39.50 3.28
N PRO A 337 -7.59 -38.21 3.08
CA PRO A 337 -8.00 -37.18 4.01
C PRO A 337 -9.53 -37.15 4.01
N ARG A 338 -10.16 -37.64 5.09
CA ARG A 338 -11.55 -37.31 5.39
C ARG A 338 -11.58 -35.80 5.62
N LYS A 339 -12.05 -35.11 4.60
CA LYS A 339 -12.48 -33.73 4.60
C LYS A 339 -13.74 -33.69 5.47
N GLU A 340 -13.59 -33.58 6.78
CA GLU A 340 -14.71 -33.27 7.67
C GLU A 340 -15.02 -31.78 7.50
N GLU A 341 -15.96 -31.54 6.59
CA GLU A 341 -16.82 -30.36 6.57
C GLU A 341 -17.47 -30.24 7.95
N ASN A 342 -16.95 -29.33 8.79
CA ASN A 342 -17.73 -28.82 9.90
C ASN A 342 -18.49 -27.60 9.39
N ASP A 343 -19.77 -27.85 9.09
CA ASP A 343 -20.81 -26.85 8.97
C ASP A 343 -20.77 -25.91 10.18
N VAL A 344 -20.53 -24.63 9.93
CA VAL A 344 -20.84 -23.56 10.87
C VAL A 344 -22.29 -23.21 10.63
N THR A 345 -23.18 -23.80 11.44
CA THR A 345 -24.48 -23.23 11.77
C THR A 345 -24.33 -21.93 12.51
#